data_AF-A0A069CUU2-F1
#
_entry.id   AF-A0A069CUU2-F1
#
_cell.length_a   1.000
_cell.length_b   1.000
_cell.length_c   1.000
_cell.angle_alpha   90.00
_cell.angle_beta   90.00
_cell.angle_gamma   90.00
#
_symmetry.space_group_name_H-M   'P 1'
#
loop_
_entity.id
_entity.type
_entity.pdbx_description
1 polymer ?
#
loop_
_entity_poly.entity_id
_entity_poly.type
_entity_poly.pdbx_seq_one_letter_code
_entity_poly.pdbx_strand_id
1 'polypeptide(L)'
;MTISEYSIRMLAFSLSRVDLSAQLAQQAWLTQQVSAVDKDGMSPFKTFKDFFDYEAEVEKVYKPEIPEVEMNQELVERAKRLQEYRKIKKGG
;
A
#
# COMPACT_ATOMS: atom_id res chain seq x y z
N MET A 1 -20.65 3.19 13.64
CA MET A 1 -19.58 2.69 12.74
C MET A 1 -20.15 1.60 11.87
N THR A 2 -20.15 1.79 10.56
CA THR A 2 -20.43 0.72 9.59
C THR A 2 -19.15 -0.06 9.28
N ILE A 3 -19.27 -1.25 8.70
CA ILE A 3 -18.13 -2.05 8.23
C ILE A 3 -17.27 -1.25 7.22
N SER A 4 -17.93 -0.45 6.38
CA SER A 4 -17.27 0.44 5.40
C SER A 4 -16.51 1.59 6.07
N GLU A 5 -17.10 2.25 7.07
CA GLU A 5 -16.39 3.29 7.84
C GLU A 5 -15.18 2.72 8.57
N TYR A 6 -15.27 1.50 9.10
CA TYR A 6 -14.15 0.82 9.76
C TYR A 6 -13.02 0.50 8.77
N SER A 7 -13.33 -0.04 7.59
CA SER A 7 -12.30 -0.36 6.59
C SER A 7 -11.56 0.88 6.10
N ILE A 8 -12.28 1.98 5.84
CA ILE A 8 -11.68 3.26 5.45
C ILE A 8 -10.78 3.81 6.56
N ARG A 9 -11.23 3.76 7.82
CA ARG A 9 -10.41 4.20 8.97
C ARG A 9 -9.17 3.34 9.15
N MET A 10 -9.26 2.04 8.88
CA MET A 10 -8.10 1.14 8.93
C MET A 10 -7.12 1.40 7.81
N LEU A 11 -7.59 1.63 6.59
CA LEU A 11 -6.74 2.05 5.48
C LEU A 11 -6.02 3.36 5.79
N ALA A 12 -6.74 4.37 6.30
CA ALA A 12 -6.15 5.65 6.70
C ALA A 12 -5.10 5.49 7.81
N PHE A 13 -5.33 4.59 8.78
CA PHE A 13 -4.35 4.27 9.81
C PHE A 13 -3.12 3.57 9.25
N SER A 14 -3.28 2.64 8.31
CA SER A 14 -2.14 1.99 7.66
C SER A 14 -1.32 2.99 6.84
N LEU A 15 -1.96 3.91 6.13
CA LEU A 15 -1.28 4.98 5.39
C LEU A 15 -0.53 5.93 6.34
N SER A 16 -1.13 6.32 7.46
CA SER A 16 -0.45 7.19 8.43
C SER A 16 0.77 6.53 9.08
N ARG A 17 0.80 5.18 9.15
CA ARG A 17 1.99 4.44 9.55
C ARG A 17 3.12 4.52 8.52
N VAL A 18 2.79 4.53 7.22
CA VAL A 18 3.75 4.75 6.14
C VAL A 18 4.29 6.18 6.17
N ASP A 19 3.43 7.17 6.46
CA ASP A 19 3.89 8.55 6.62
C ASP A 19 4.85 8.70 7.81
N LEU A 20 4.55 8.03 8.92
CA LEU A 20 5.43 8.01 10.09
C LEU A 20 6.78 7.35 9.78
N SER A 21 6.78 6.22 9.06
CA SER A 21 8.03 5.55 8.67
C SER A 21 8.85 6.42 7.72
N ALA A 22 8.20 7.15 6.80
CA ALA A 22 8.86 8.10 5.92
C ALA A 22 9.54 9.23 6.70
N GLN A 23 8.88 9.79 7.72
CA GLN A 23 9.48 10.83 8.58
C GLN A 23 10.69 10.30 9.35
N LEU A 24 10.59 9.11 9.95
CA LEU A 24 11.69 8.47 10.66
C LEU A 24 12.85 8.16 9.72
N ALA A 25 12.55 7.67 8.51
CA ALA A 25 13.55 7.43 7.48
C ALA A 25 14.25 8.72 7.08
N GLN A 26 13.52 9.83 6.95
CA GLN A 26 14.08 11.14 6.62
C GLN A 26 15.03 11.64 7.71
N GLN A 27 14.68 11.46 8.98
CA GLN A 27 15.57 11.78 10.10
C GLN A 27 16.83 10.89 10.11
N ALA A 28 16.67 9.59 9.89
CA ALA A 28 17.79 8.65 9.80
C ALA A 28 18.72 9.00 8.62
N TRP A 29 18.15 9.38 7.47
CA TRP A 29 18.87 9.83 6.28
C TRP A 29 19.73 11.07 6.55
N LEU A 30 19.16 12.09 7.22
CA LEU A 30 19.89 13.29 7.60
C LEU A 30 21.03 12.97 8.57
N THR A 31 20.77 12.11 9.56
CA THR A 31 21.79 11.68 10.53
C THR A 31 22.91 10.89 9.84
N GLN A 32 22.53 10.06 8.85
CA GLN A 32 23.46 9.32 8.02
C GLN A 32 24.32 10.29 7.19
N GLN A 33 23.74 11.28 6.51
CA GLN A 33 24.56 12.25 5.74
C GLN A 33 25.55 13.03 6.61
N VAL A 34 25.21 13.34 7.87
CA VAL A 34 26.11 14.01 8.81
C VAL A 34 27.26 13.11 9.27
N SER A 35 27.05 11.79 9.30
CA SER A 35 28.00 10.82 9.89
C SER A 35 28.68 9.90 8.88
N ALA A 36 28.11 9.74 7.69
CA ALA A 36 28.51 8.77 6.68
C ALA A 36 29.46 9.42 5.69
N VAL A 37 30.72 9.44 6.09
CA VAL A 37 31.86 9.57 5.20
C VAL A 37 32.44 8.16 5.19
N ASP A 38 32.27 7.41 4.09
CA ASP A 38 32.95 6.12 3.93
C ASP A 38 34.47 6.33 4.00
N LYS A 39 35.29 5.26 4.01
CA LYS A 39 36.76 5.42 4.06
C LYS A 39 37.32 6.26 2.90
N ASP A 40 36.58 6.34 1.79
CA ASP A 40 36.85 7.17 0.60
C ASP A 40 35.94 8.41 0.49
N GLY A 41 35.10 8.66 1.50
CA GLY A 41 34.24 9.83 1.63
C GLY A 41 32.95 9.87 0.81
N MET A 42 32.51 8.73 0.27
CA MET A 42 31.27 8.62 -0.50
C MET A 42 30.15 7.99 0.34
N SER A 43 28.94 8.58 0.32
CA SER A 43 27.76 7.94 0.91
C SER A 43 27.31 6.72 0.08
N PRO A 44 26.99 5.55 0.69
CA PRO A 44 26.55 4.35 -0.03
C PRO A 44 25.19 4.51 -0.71
N PHE A 45 24.38 5.46 -0.24
CA PHE A 45 23.11 5.83 -0.86
C PHE A 45 23.28 7.20 -1.52
N LYS A 46 22.86 7.33 -2.78
CA LYS A 46 23.00 8.57 -3.55
C LYS A 46 21.78 9.47 -3.38
N THR A 47 20.62 8.87 -3.19
CA THR A 47 19.36 9.59 -3.02
C THR A 47 18.56 9.03 -1.84
N PHE A 48 17.63 9.83 -1.31
CA PHE A 48 16.72 9.36 -0.28
C PHE A 48 15.85 8.19 -0.76
N LYS A 49 15.50 8.13 -2.06
CA LYS A 49 14.71 7.03 -2.62
C LYS A 49 15.43 5.68 -2.54
N ASP A 50 16.76 5.69 -2.65
CA ASP A 50 17.58 4.48 -2.47
C ASP A 50 17.57 3.98 -1.01
N PHE A 51 17.35 4.90 -0.07
CA PHE A 51 17.25 4.59 1.36
C PHE A 51 15.83 4.20 1.79
N PHE A 52 14.82 4.89 1.25
CA PHE A 52 13.42 4.66 1.54
C PHE A 52 12.53 5.04 0.35
N ASP A 53 11.87 4.05 -0.25
CA ASP A 53 10.94 4.24 -1.36
C ASP A 53 9.50 4.36 -0.84
N TYR A 54 9.03 5.60 -0.66
CA TYR A 54 7.68 5.89 -0.18
C TYR A 54 6.60 5.34 -1.12
N GLU A 55 6.80 5.43 -2.43
CA GLU A 55 5.80 5.01 -3.42
C GLU A 55 5.57 3.49 -3.32
N ALA A 56 6.65 2.73 -3.20
CA ALA A 56 6.59 1.28 -3.02
C ALA A 56 5.93 0.87 -1.69
N GLU A 57 6.16 1.61 -0.59
CA GLU A 57 5.52 1.34 0.70
C GLU A 57 4.02 1.69 0.69
N VAL A 58 3.64 2.78 0.02
CA VAL A 58 2.23 3.13 -0.18
C VAL A 58 1.53 2.08 -1.01
N GLU A 59 2.13 1.59 -2.09
CA GLU A 59 1.53 0.57 -2.97
C GLU A 59 1.27 -0.77 -2.24
N LYS A 60 2.13 -1.14 -1.27
CA LYS A 60 1.91 -2.34 -0.43
C LYS A 60 0.65 -2.23 0.42
N VAL A 61 0.31 -1.02 0.86
CA VAL A 61 -0.81 -0.74 1.77
C VAL A 61 -2.08 -0.40 0.99
N TYR A 62 -1.95 0.47 0.00
CA TYR A 62 -3.01 0.86 -0.89
C TYR A 62 -3.10 -0.16 -2.01
N LYS A 63 -3.92 -1.21 -1.78
CA LYS A 63 -4.34 -2.12 -2.85
C LYS A 63 -5.53 -1.49 -3.56
N PRO A 64 -5.36 -0.78 -4.68
CA PRO A 64 -6.51 -0.31 -5.44
C PRO A 64 -7.39 -1.50 -5.82
N GLU A 65 -8.70 -1.28 -5.89
CA GLU A 65 -9.58 -2.25 -6.54
C GLU A 65 -9.07 -2.45 -7.97
N ILE A 66 -8.57 -3.65 -8.26
CA ILE A 66 -8.12 -3.99 -9.61
C ILE A 66 -9.36 -3.85 -10.52
N PRO A 67 -9.31 -3.03 -11.58
CA PRO A 67 -10.41 -2.90 -12.51
C PRO A 67 -10.83 -4.28 -13.02
N GLU A 68 -12.13 -4.53 -13.17
CA GLU A 68 -12.64 -5.83 -13.65
C GLU A 68 -12.01 -6.26 -14.98
N VAL A 69 -11.57 -5.29 -15.79
CA VAL A 69 -10.87 -5.47 -17.07
C VAL A 69 -9.50 -6.13 -16.90
N GLU A 70 -8.83 -5.88 -15.78
CA GLU A 70 -7.51 -6.43 -15.43
C GLU A 70 -7.62 -7.73 -14.62
N MET A 71 -8.83 -8.09 -14.16
CA MET A 71 -9.10 -9.33 -13.45
C MET A 71 -9.22 -10.52 -14.41
N ASN A 72 -9.02 -11.73 -13.88
CA ASN A 72 -9.28 -12.96 -14.64
C ASN A 72 -10.79 -13.06 -14.97
N GLN A 73 -11.13 -12.92 -16.25
CA GLN A 73 -12.50 -12.88 -16.76
C GLN A 73 -13.30 -14.13 -16.39
N GLU A 74 -12.68 -15.30 -16.32
CA GLU A 74 -13.36 -16.55 -15.96
C GLU A 74 -13.82 -16.55 -14.50
N LEU A 75 -13.01 -15.99 -13.60
CA LEU A 75 -13.35 -15.87 -12.18
C LEU A 75 -14.49 -14.86 -11.97
N VAL A 76 -14.45 -13.76 -12.73
CA VAL A 76 -15.47 -12.70 -12.72
C VAL A 76 -16.84 -13.26 -13.15
N GLU A 77 -16.89 -14.02 -14.24
CA GLU A 77 -18.13 -14.65 -14.73
C GLU A 77 -18.71 -15.64 -13.71
N ARG A 78 -17.86 -16.49 -13.12
CA ARG A 78 -18.28 -17.44 -12.07
C ARG A 78 -18.84 -16.69 -10.86
N ALA A 79 -18.21 -15.59 -10.45
CA ALA A 79 -18.69 -14.77 -9.34
C ALA A 79 -20.06 -14.14 -9.64
N LYS A 80 -20.27 -13.59 -10.85
CA LYS A 80 -21.55 -13.04 -11.31
C LYS A 80 -22.66 -14.08 -11.24
N ARG A 81 -22.41 -15.29 -11.77
CA ARG A 81 -23.38 -16.40 -11.73
C ARG A 81 -23.74 -16.79 -10.29
N LEU A 82 -22.75 -16.89 -9.40
CA LEU A 82 -22.97 -17.18 -7.98
C LEU A 82 -23.82 -16.10 -7.29
N GLN A 83 -23.63 -14.82 -7.63
CA GLN A 83 -24.45 -13.72 -7.11
C GLN A 83 -25.91 -13.84 -7.58
N GLU A 84 -26.16 -14.16 -8.85
CA GLU A 84 -27.50 -14.40 -9.38
C GLU A 84 -28.20 -15.55 -8.65
N TYR A 85 -27.52 -16.69 -8.48
CA TYR A 85 -28.06 -17.82 -7.71
C TYR A 85 -28.43 -17.42 -6.27
N ARG A 86 -27.60 -16.60 -5.60
CA ARG A 86 -27.89 -16.13 -4.24
C ARG A 86 -29.10 -15.18 -4.20
N LYS A 87 -29.30 -14.34 -5.22
CA LYS A 87 -30.47 -13.45 -5.32
C LYS A 87 -31.76 -14.26 -5.51
N ILE A 88 -31.73 -15.25 -6.40
CA ILE A 88 -32.87 -16.14 -6.66
C ILE A 88 -33.23 -16.93 -5.39
N LYS A 89 -32.25 -17.51 -4.70
CA LYS A 89 -32.48 -18.31 -3.48
C LYS A 89 -32.94 -17.49 -2.26
N LYS A 90 -32.65 -16.19 -2.20
CA LYS A 90 -33.15 -15.29 -1.13
C LYS A 90 -34.56 -14.77 -1.38
N GLY A 91 -35.07 -14.87 -2.62
CA GLY A 91 -36.35 -14.34 -3.05
C GLY A 91 -37.49 -15.37 -3.14
N GLY A 92 -37.24 -16.63 -2.79
CA GLY A 92 -38.25 -17.69 -2.64
C GLY A 92 -38.21 -18.27 -1.24
#